data_AF-A0A7V4NGB2-F1
#
_entry.id   AF-A0A7V4NGB2-F1
#
_cell.length_a   1.000
_cell.length_b   1.000
_cell.length_c   1.000
_cell.angle_alpha   90.00
_cell.angle_beta   90.00
_cell.angle_gamma   90.00
#
_symmetry.space_group_name_H-M   'P 1'
#
loop_
_entity.id
_entity.type
_entity.pdbx_description
1 polymer ?
#
loop_
_entity_poly.entity_id
_entity_poly.type
_entity_poly.pdbx_seq_one_letter_code
_entity_poly.pdbx_strand_id
1 'polypeptide(L)'
;SILLENNILPIINERRKGLLKIFGYKKISNIRDFFLGEKERKLNLYFLKVKKQPDYKNYFEDDKFFYLKIKEVQTINEEQEVYSLEVKPHNNFVVNYSILVHNCIPVDPFYLSYIAKKYDFATHFIELAGQVNIRMPEFVVEKVVDELNKRKKCIYGAKILVLGLSYKKDIGDPRESPSFKIIELLEKKGAKVDYNDPYIPETPKMRKFKFYKKSVSIDKDVIKKYDCIIIATDHSCYDYKMLVDNAKLVVDTRNAIFNNLKKNFKNVVKA
;
A
#
# COMPACT_ATOMS: atom_id res chain seq x y z
N SER A 1 16.25 1.33 33.61
CA SER A 1 15.73 1.29 34.99
C SER A 1 15.01 2.59 35.31
N ILE A 2 15.72 3.69 35.60
CA ILE A 2 15.13 4.99 36.00
C ILE A 2 14.06 5.54 35.03
N LEU A 3 14.27 5.42 33.71
CA LEU A 3 13.26 5.87 32.73
C LEU A 3 11.99 5.02 32.74
N LEU A 4 12.10 3.70 32.95
CA LEU A 4 10.95 2.81 32.99
C LEU A 4 10.13 3.02 34.27
N GLU A 5 10.79 3.27 35.40
CA GLU A 5 10.15 3.63 36.68
C GLU A 5 9.33 4.93 36.57
N ASN A 6 9.68 5.81 35.63
CA ASN A 6 8.95 7.05 35.34
C ASN A 6 7.96 6.93 34.15
N ASN A 7 7.67 5.69 33.75
CA ASN A 7 6.75 5.34 32.66
C ASN A 7 7.18 5.89 31.28
N ILE A 8 8.48 5.91 31.02
CA ILE A 8 9.09 6.40 29.78
C ILE A 8 9.71 5.24 29.02
N LEU A 9 9.23 5.03 27.81
CA LEU A 9 9.79 4.08 26.83
C LEU A 9 10.68 4.85 25.84
N PRO A 10 12.01 4.90 26.06
CA PRO A 10 12.93 5.59 25.17
C PRO A 10 13.21 4.79 23.90
N ILE A 11 13.46 5.48 22.79
CA ILE A 11 13.87 4.88 21.52
C ILE A 11 15.37 5.09 21.34
N ILE A 12 16.11 4.05 20.96
CA ILE A 12 17.55 4.16 20.69
C ILE A 12 17.76 5.02 19.43
N ASN A 13 18.66 5.99 19.49
CA ASN A 13 18.99 6.81 18.33
C ASN A 13 19.96 6.06 17.40
N GLU A 14 19.42 5.45 16.34
CA GLU A 14 20.22 4.69 15.37
C GLU A 14 21.32 5.52 14.67
N ARG A 15 21.17 6.85 14.58
CA ARG A 15 22.15 7.74 13.95
C ARG A 15 23.25 8.23 14.89
N ARG A 16 23.03 8.18 16.22
CA ARG A 16 23.99 8.63 17.23
C ARG A 16 24.01 7.62 18.37
N LYS A 17 24.95 6.67 18.29
CA LYS A 17 25.14 5.61 19.29
C LYS A 17 25.32 6.24 20.68
N GLY A 18 24.67 5.65 21.69
CA GLY A 18 24.71 6.11 23.08
C GLY A 18 23.66 7.17 23.44
N LEU A 19 22.82 7.62 22.51
CA LEU A 19 21.75 8.58 22.79
C LEU A 19 20.36 7.91 22.73
N LEU A 20 19.51 8.31 23.67
CA LEU A 20 18.10 7.94 23.74
C LEU A 20 17.22 9.09 23.25
N LYS A 21 16.19 8.79 22.46
CA LYS A 21 15.14 9.73 22.04
C LYS A 21 13.89 9.48 22.88
N ILE A 22 13.36 10.56 23.46
CA ILE A 22 12.14 10.55 24.26
C ILE A 22 11.18 11.55 23.63
N PHE A 23 9.93 11.15 23.45
CA PHE A 23 8.89 11.93 22.79
C PHE A 23 7.70 12.13 23.72
N GLY A 24 7.05 13.29 23.59
CA GLY A 24 5.80 13.61 24.28
C GLY A 24 6.00 14.46 25.53
N TYR A 25 5.16 15.49 25.67
CA TYR A 25 5.22 16.47 26.75
C TYR A 25 5.19 15.81 28.14
N LYS A 26 4.21 14.93 28.40
CA LYS A 26 4.00 14.25 29.69
C LYS A 26 5.20 13.37 30.10
N LYS A 27 5.80 12.69 29.12
CA LYS A 27 7.00 11.87 29.33
C LYS A 27 8.23 12.74 29.62
N ILE A 28 8.37 13.86 28.91
CA ILE A 28 9.49 14.79 29.12
C ILE A 28 9.33 15.56 30.44
N SER A 29 8.10 15.87 30.88
CA SER A 29 7.86 16.52 32.17
C SER A 29 8.24 15.64 33.36
N ASN A 30 7.96 14.33 33.28
CA ASN A 30 8.28 13.38 34.35
C ASN A 30 9.79 13.24 34.61
N ILE A 31 10.63 13.61 33.64
CA ILE A 31 12.10 13.58 33.79
C ILE A 31 12.73 14.96 33.84
N ARG A 32 11.93 16.02 33.96
CA ARG A 32 12.43 17.39 33.98
C ARG A 32 13.47 17.59 35.07
N ASP A 33 13.18 17.08 36.26
CA ASP A 33 13.99 17.31 37.47
C ASP A 33 15.31 16.52 37.46
N PHE A 34 15.49 15.60 36.50
CA PHE A 34 16.75 14.89 36.29
C PHE A 34 17.78 15.73 35.52
N PHE A 35 17.38 16.88 34.97
CA PHE A 35 18.25 17.77 34.21
C PHE A 35 18.44 19.08 34.95
N LEU A 36 19.69 19.46 35.17
CA LEU A 36 20.06 20.72 35.84
C LEU A 36 20.74 21.68 34.85
N GLY A 37 20.74 22.97 35.19
CA GLY A 37 21.50 24.01 34.48
C GLY A 37 20.98 24.31 33.07
N GLU A 38 21.87 24.32 32.07
CA GLU A 38 21.47 24.68 30.69
C GLU A 38 20.40 23.77 30.09
N LYS A 39 20.41 22.47 30.45
CA LYS A 39 19.43 21.50 29.93
C LYS A 39 18.04 21.77 30.52
N GLU A 40 17.97 22.11 31.79
CA GLU A 40 16.75 22.53 32.46
C GLU A 40 16.19 23.81 31.80
N ARG A 41 17.05 24.80 31.55
CA ARG A 41 16.66 26.06 30.88
C ARG A 41 16.09 25.81 29.48
N LYS A 42 16.70 24.90 28.71
CA LYS A 42 16.21 24.51 27.37
C LYS A 42 14.86 23.78 27.45
N LEU A 43 14.67 22.91 28.43
CA LEU A 43 13.38 22.25 28.68
C LEU A 43 12.29 23.26 29.08
N ASN A 44 12.61 24.21 29.95
CA ASN A 44 11.70 25.27 30.38
C ASN A 44 11.28 26.15 29.19
N LEU A 45 12.21 26.52 28.32
CA LEU A 45 11.92 27.24 27.07
C LEU A 45 11.08 26.41 26.09
N TYR A 46 11.33 25.10 26.00
CA TYR A 46 10.50 24.18 25.21
C TYR A 46 9.06 24.16 25.73
N PHE A 47 8.86 23.99 27.04
CA PHE A 47 7.54 23.98 27.66
C PHE A 47 6.78 25.30 27.49
N LEU A 48 7.46 26.44 27.56
CA LEU A 48 6.86 27.76 27.27
C LEU A 48 6.44 27.94 25.81
N LYS A 49 7.12 27.28 24.86
CA LYS A 49 6.82 27.35 23.42
C LYS A 49 5.73 26.39 22.96
N VAL A 50 5.44 25.31 23.71
CA VAL A 50 4.34 24.39 23.40
C VAL A 50 3.01 25.12 23.69
N LYS A 51 2.55 25.92 22.71
CA LYS A 51 1.24 26.58 22.72
C LYS A 51 0.15 25.51 22.68
N LYS A 52 -0.55 25.35 23.81
CA LYS A 52 -1.73 24.51 24.03
C LYS A 52 -1.52 23.04 23.66
N GLN A 53 -1.61 22.18 24.67
CA GLN A 53 -2.01 20.79 24.44
C GLN A 53 -3.20 20.76 23.47
N PRO A 54 -3.25 19.86 22.48
CA PRO A 54 -4.53 19.38 22.03
C PRO A 54 -5.27 18.97 23.30
N ASP A 55 -6.45 19.54 23.54
CA ASP A 55 -7.20 19.27 24.77
C ASP A 55 -7.69 17.82 24.70
N TYR A 56 -6.82 16.88 25.09
CA TYR A 56 -7.11 15.46 25.19
C TYR A 56 -7.97 15.17 26.43
N LYS A 57 -8.80 16.12 26.89
CA LYS A 57 -9.65 15.99 28.09
C LYS A 57 -10.69 14.88 28.06
N ASN A 58 -10.76 14.16 26.95
CA ASN A 58 -11.74 13.10 26.73
C ASN A 58 -11.03 11.78 26.42
N TYR A 59 -9.92 11.44 27.07
CA TYR A 59 -9.47 10.05 27.06
C TYR A 59 -9.20 9.51 28.46
N PHE A 60 -9.53 8.24 28.64
CA PHE A 60 -9.14 7.41 29.78
C PHE A 60 -8.04 6.48 29.29
N GLU A 61 -7.08 6.15 30.15
CA GLU A 61 -5.99 5.23 29.84
C GLU A 61 -5.94 4.21 30.96
N ASP A 62 -5.94 2.93 30.63
CA ASP A 62 -5.53 1.86 31.55
C ASP A 62 -4.16 1.30 31.12
N ASP A 63 -3.63 0.31 31.85
CA ASP A 63 -2.32 -0.28 31.56
C ASP A 63 -2.20 -0.91 30.15
N LYS A 64 -3.29 -1.06 29.40
CA LYS A 64 -3.34 -1.74 28.10
C LYS A 64 -3.94 -0.90 26.97
N PHE A 65 -4.83 0.03 27.25
CA PHE A 65 -5.65 0.71 26.23
C PHE A 65 -5.86 2.20 26.50
N PHE A 66 -6.07 2.92 25.40
CA PHE A 66 -6.52 4.30 25.38
C PHE A 66 -7.99 4.35 24.95
N TYR A 67 -8.84 5.00 25.74
CA TYR A 67 -10.27 5.14 25.52
C TYR A 67 -10.60 6.58 25.24
N LEU A 68 -11.29 6.93 24.16
CA LEU A 68 -11.76 8.30 23.92
C LEU A 68 -13.25 8.43 24.21
N LYS A 69 -13.65 9.45 24.98
CA LYS A 69 -15.06 9.78 25.22
C LYS A 69 -15.63 10.40 23.95
N ILE A 70 -16.47 9.63 23.26
CA ILE A 70 -17.24 10.06 22.09
C ILE A 70 -18.08 11.28 22.51
N LYS A 71 -17.87 12.42 21.84
CA LYS A 71 -18.59 13.67 22.15
C LYS A 71 -20.00 13.68 21.58
N GLU A 72 -20.13 13.15 20.37
CA GLU A 72 -21.38 13.11 19.62
C GLU A 72 -21.23 12.01 18.56
N VAL A 73 -22.29 11.25 18.31
CA VAL A 73 -22.40 10.35 17.17
C VAL A 73 -23.40 10.98 16.23
N GLN A 74 -22.95 11.34 15.03
CA GLN A 74 -23.85 11.81 13.97
C GLN A 74 -24.04 10.66 12.99
N THR A 75 -25.31 10.29 12.78
CA THR A 75 -25.68 9.33 11.75
C THR A 75 -25.97 10.11 10.48
N ILE A 76 -25.13 9.92 9.47
CA ILE A 76 -25.34 10.47 8.13
C ILE A 76 -25.99 9.35 7.31
N ASN A 77 -27.24 9.56 6.90
CA ASN A 77 -27.90 8.67 5.96
C ASN A 77 -27.51 9.12 4.56
N GLU A 78 -26.67 8.32 3.91
CA GLU A 78 -26.18 8.56 2.56
C GLU A 78 -26.39 7.30 1.73
N GLU A 79 -27.04 7.42 0.58
CA GLU A 79 -27.18 6.33 -0.37
C GLU A 79 -25.88 6.21 -1.18
N GLN A 80 -24.91 5.49 -0.61
CA GLN A 80 -23.67 5.12 -1.28
C GLN A 80 -23.53 3.60 -1.32
N GLU A 81 -23.02 3.07 -2.44
CA GLU A 81 -22.64 1.66 -2.53
C GLU A 81 -21.45 1.40 -1.60
N VAL A 82 -21.69 0.74 -0.47
CA VAL A 82 -20.66 0.28 0.45
C VAL A 82 -20.53 -1.24 0.41
N TYR A 83 -19.29 -1.72 0.27
CA TYR A 83 -18.98 -3.14 0.41
C TYR A 83 -18.67 -3.42 1.88
N SER A 84 -19.68 -3.88 2.63
CA SER A 84 -19.54 -4.29 4.04
C SER A 84 -19.86 -5.77 4.20
N LEU A 85 -19.02 -6.48 4.96
CA LEU A 85 -19.18 -7.91 5.26
C LEU A 85 -20.38 -8.20 6.18
N GLU A 86 -20.95 -7.17 6.81
CA GLU A 86 -21.97 -7.32 7.85
C GLU A 86 -23.40 -7.08 7.32
N VAL A 87 -23.57 -6.71 6.05
CA VAL A 87 -24.87 -6.36 5.48
C VAL A 87 -25.46 -7.55 4.71
N LYS A 88 -26.56 -8.12 5.22
CA LYS A 88 -27.35 -9.14 4.50
C LYS A 88 -27.97 -8.52 3.22
N PRO A 89 -28.02 -9.25 2.08
CA PRO A 89 -27.77 -10.67 1.90
C PRO A 89 -26.35 -10.99 1.39
N HIS A 90 -25.45 -10.02 1.38
CA HIS A 90 -24.15 -10.15 0.72
C HIS A 90 -23.07 -10.66 1.67
N ASN A 91 -23.27 -11.89 2.17
CA ASN A 91 -22.21 -12.71 2.76
C ASN A 91 -21.21 -13.24 1.71
N ASN A 92 -21.15 -12.61 0.53
CA ASN A 92 -20.33 -13.07 -0.56
C ASN A 92 -18.97 -12.39 -0.45
N PHE A 93 -17.97 -13.18 -0.10
CA PHE A 93 -16.58 -12.91 -0.43
C PHE A 93 -16.50 -12.68 -1.94
N VAL A 94 -16.53 -11.42 -2.39
CA VAL A 94 -16.10 -11.10 -3.75
C VAL A 94 -14.59 -11.08 -3.72
N VAL A 95 -14.00 -12.26 -3.89
CA VAL A 95 -12.62 -12.35 -4.36
C VAL A 95 -12.65 -11.82 -5.79
N ASN A 96 -12.53 -10.51 -5.95
CA ASN A 96 -12.07 -10.01 -7.24
C ASN A 96 -10.72 -10.68 -7.48
N TYR A 97 -10.50 -11.14 -8.71
CA TYR A 97 -9.26 -11.79 -9.16
C TYR A 97 -7.98 -10.96 -8.94
N SER A 98 -8.10 -9.78 -8.33
CA SER A 98 -7.10 -8.74 -8.19
C SER A 98 -6.22 -8.89 -6.95
N ILE A 99 -5.06 -8.23 -7.00
CA ILE A 99 -4.11 -8.14 -5.89
C ILE A 99 -4.72 -7.35 -4.74
N LEU A 100 -4.95 -7.98 -3.59
CA LEU A 100 -5.53 -7.30 -2.44
C LEU A 100 -4.57 -6.24 -1.88
N VAL A 101 -4.98 -4.99 -2.01
CA VAL A 101 -4.31 -3.81 -1.45
C VAL A 101 -5.39 -2.94 -0.81
N HIS A 102 -5.96 -3.37 0.32
CA HIS A 102 -6.87 -2.50 1.10
C HIS A 102 -6.19 -2.12 2.41
N ASN A 103 -6.24 -0.81 2.71
CA ASN A 103 -5.89 -0.02 3.91
C ASN A 103 -4.77 -0.42 4.88
N CYS A 104 -4.43 -1.69 5.07
CA CYS A 104 -3.32 -2.16 5.88
C CYS A 104 -2.17 -2.61 4.97
N ILE A 105 -0.93 -2.31 5.37
CA ILE A 105 0.26 -2.82 4.67
C ILE A 105 0.15 -4.36 4.77
N PRO A 106 0.54 -5.15 3.74
CA PRO A 106 0.46 -6.62 3.80
C PRO A 106 1.16 -7.21 5.04
N VAL A 107 2.03 -6.42 5.67
CA VAL A 107 2.74 -6.67 6.93
C VAL A 107 1.82 -6.86 8.14
N ASP A 108 0.69 -6.18 8.25
CA ASP A 108 -0.10 -6.16 9.50
C ASP A 108 -0.67 -7.55 9.87
N PRO A 109 -1.30 -8.31 8.93
CA PRO A 109 -1.71 -9.68 9.21
C PRO A 109 -0.51 -10.59 9.54
N PHE A 110 0.63 -10.43 8.85
CA PHE A 110 1.83 -11.22 9.15
C PHE A 110 2.42 -10.89 10.52
N TYR A 111 2.32 -9.63 10.98
CA TYR A 111 2.71 -9.26 12.32
C TYR A 111 1.83 -9.95 13.37
N LEU A 112 0.51 -9.96 13.16
CA LEU A 112 -0.42 -10.70 14.02
C LEU A 112 -0.09 -12.20 14.05
N SER A 113 0.15 -12.79 12.87
CA SER A 113 0.57 -14.20 12.73
C SER A 113 1.86 -14.48 13.52
N TYR A 114 2.85 -13.59 13.42
CA TYR A 114 4.10 -13.70 14.16
C TYR A 114 3.91 -13.62 15.68
N ILE A 115 3.07 -12.71 16.17
CA ILE A 115 2.76 -12.61 17.61
C ILE A 115 1.99 -13.84 18.09
N ALA A 116 0.96 -14.28 17.35
CA ALA A 116 0.16 -15.45 17.68
C ALA A 116 1.01 -16.73 17.80
N LYS A 117 2.01 -16.88 16.92
CA LYS A 117 2.96 -18.00 16.97
C LYS A 117 3.79 -18.04 18.27
N LYS A 118 4.01 -16.90 18.95
CA LYS A 118 4.69 -16.87 20.27
C LYS A 118 3.82 -17.42 21.40
N TYR A 119 2.52 -17.53 21.18
CA TYR A 119 1.54 -18.09 22.11
C TYR A 119 1.04 -19.46 21.64
N ASP A 120 1.84 -20.17 20.82
CA ASP A 120 1.51 -21.47 20.23
C ASP A 120 0.18 -21.50 19.45
N PHE A 121 -0.26 -20.35 18.94
CA PHE A 121 -1.47 -20.22 18.13
C PHE A 121 -1.11 -20.05 16.65
N ALA A 122 -1.54 -21.00 15.83
CA ALA A 122 -1.28 -21.00 14.40
C ALA A 122 -2.42 -20.32 13.62
N THR A 123 -2.11 -19.20 12.97
CA THR A 123 -3.07 -18.41 12.17
C THR A 123 -3.11 -18.88 10.71
N HIS A 124 -3.51 -20.12 10.48
CA HIS A 124 -3.45 -20.77 9.15
C HIS A 124 -4.14 -19.96 8.03
N PHE A 125 -5.27 -19.33 8.31
CA PHE A 125 -6.00 -18.54 7.32
C PHE A 125 -5.22 -17.28 6.89
N ILE A 126 -4.57 -16.60 7.82
CA ILE A 126 -3.73 -15.43 7.55
C ILE A 126 -2.53 -15.83 6.69
N GLU A 127 -1.88 -16.94 7.04
CA GLU A 127 -0.73 -17.45 6.29
C GLU A 127 -1.14 -17.87 4.86
N LEU A 128 -2.27 -18.56 4.71
CA LEU A 128 -2.80 -18.98 3.42
C LEU A 128 -3.16 -17.77 2.54
N ALA A 129 -3.89 -16.78 3.09
CA ALA A 129 -4.21 -15.55 2.38
C ALA A 129 -2.93 -14.80 1.96
N GLY A 130 -1.93 -14.76 2.83
CA GLY A 130 -0.60 -14.24 2.54
C GLY A 130 0.08 -14.96 1.37
N GLN A 131 0.08 -16.30 1.37
CA GLN A 131 0.65 -17.11 0.29
C GLN A 131 -0.06 -16.89 -1.04
N VAL A 132 -1.40 -16.79 -1.04
CA VAL A 132 -2.19 -16.48 -2.23
C VAL A 132 -1.77 -15.12 -2.79
N ASN A 133 -1.73 -14.07 -1.96
CA ASN A 133 -1.34 -12.73 -2.37
C ASN A 133 0.09 -12.66 -2.91
N ILE A 134 1.03 -13.39 -2.30
CA ILE A 134 2.42 -13.47 -2.76
C ILE A 134 2.51 -14.08 -4.16
N ARG A 135 1.61 -15.00 -4.52
CA ARG A 135 1.57 -15.72 -5.81
C ARG A 135 0.79 -14.99 -6.92
N MET A 136 0.07 -13.92 -6.59
CA MET A 136 -0.72 -13.18 -7.58
C MET A 136 0.10 -12.58 -8.73
N PRO A 137 1.32 -12.05 -8.53
CA PRO A 137 2.17 -11.63 -9.64
C PRO A 137 2.46 -12.74 -10.65
N GLU A 138 2.72 -13.98 -10.20
CA GLU A 138 2.90 -15.12 -11.09
C GLU A 138 1.62 -15.42 -11.89
N PHE A 139 0.46 -15.40 -11.23
CA PHE A 139 -0.85 -15.59 -11.88
C PHE A 139 -1.11 -14.54 -12.98
N VAL A 140 -0.87 -13.26 -12.69
CA VAL A 140 -1.04 -12.17 -13.68
C VAL A 140 -0.12 -12.39 -14.88
N VAL A 141 1.12 -12.83 -14.65
CA VAL A 141 2.07 -13.11 -15.73
C VAL A 141 1.65 -14.31 -16.57
N GLU A 142 1.17 -15.38 -15.96
CA GLU A 142 0.61 -16.54 -16.68
C GLU A 142 -0.60 -16.14 -17.52
N LYS A 143 -1.49 -15.32 -16.95
CA LYS A 143 -2.64 -14.77 -17.68
C LYS A 143 -2.21 -13.97 -18.91
N VAL A 144 -1.20 -13.12 -18.77
CA VAL A 144 -0.64 -12.35 -19.89
C VAL A 144 -0.09 -13.29 -20.97
N VAL A 145 0.64 -14.34 -20.59
CA VAL A 145 1.15 -15.35 -21.53
C VAL A 145 0.00 -16.00 -22.30
N ASP A 146 -1.04 -16.45 -21.60
CA ASP A 146 -2.19 -17.13 -22.21
C ASP A 146 -2.94 -16.22 -23.19
N GLU A 147 -3.18 -14.97 -22.81
CA GLU A 147 -3.91 -14.02 -23.66
C GLU A 147 -3.09 -13.57 -24.88
N LEU A 148 -1.77 -13.46 -24.74
CA LEU A 148 -0.88 -13.24 -25.89
C LEU A 148 -0.87 -14.45 -26.83
N ASN A 149 -0.81 -15.67 -26.28
CA ASN A 149 -0.82 -16.91 -27.07
C ASN A 149 -2.13 -17.10 -27.84
N LYS A 150 -3.29 -16.79 -27.24
CA LYS A 150 -4.59 -16.78 -27.93
C LYS A 150 -4.61 -15.83 -29.14
N ARG A 151 -3.75 -14.80 -29.11
CA ARG A 151 -3.57 -13.82 -30.19
C ARG A 151 -2.38 -14.13 -31.10
N LYS A 152 -1.83 -15.35 -31.01
CA LYS A 152 -0.66 -15.81 -31.77
C LYS A 152 0.57 -14.93 -31.56
N LYS A 153 0.70 -14.32 -30.39
CA LYS A 153 1.84 -13.49 -30.00
C LYS A 153 2.65 -14.21 -28.92
N CYS A 154 3.92 -14.46 -29.18
CA CYS A 154 4.83 -15.01 -28.16
C CYS A 154 5.18 -13.92 -27.14
N ILE A 155 5.33 -14.30 -25.86
CA ILE A 155 5.79 -13.37 -24.81
C ILE A 155 7.24 -12.92 -25.01
N TYR A 156 8.09 -13.78 -25.58
CA TYR A 156 9.48 -13.43 -25.86
C TYR A 156 9.53 -12.33 -26.92
N GLY A 157 10.07 -11.16 -26.54
CA GLY A 157 10.10 -9.97 -27.37
C GLY A 157 8.80 -9.17 -27.45
N ALA A 158 7.72 -9.60 -26.78
CA ALA A 158 6.48 -8.81 -26.70
C ALA A 158 6.74 -7.49 -25.98
N LYS A 159 6.13 -6.41 -26.48
CA LYS A 159 6.15 -5.11 -25.80
C LYS A 159 4.98 -5.03 -24.83
N ILE A 160 5.27 -4.87 -23.54
CA ILE A 160 4.26 -4.81 -22.49
C ILE A 160 4.39 -3.48 -21.74
N LEU A 161 3.26 -2.80 -21.54
CA LEU A 161 3.18 -1.59 -20.73
C LEU A 161 2.49 -1.89 -19.41
N VAL A 162 3.15 -1.63 -18.29
CA VAL A 162 2.55 -1.73 -16.95
C VAL A 162 2.09 -0.34 -16.51
N LEU A 163 0.80 -0.17 -16.27
CA LEU A 163 0.22 1.06 -15.74
C LEU A 163 0.09 0.96 -14.23
N GLY A 164 0.80 1.85 -13.54
CA GLY A 164 0.91 1.85 -12.09
C GLY A 164 2.13 1.08 -11.59
N LEU A 165 3.02 1.79 -10.94
CA LEU A 165 4.12 1.26 -10.14
C LEU A 165 3.85 1.43 -8.64
N SER A 166 2.97 2.37 -8.30
CA SER A 166 2.51 2.68 -6.95
C SER A 166 1.69 1.54 -6.35
N TYR A 167 1.85 1.31 -5.05
CA TYR A 167 1.09 0.33 -4.28
C TYR A 167 -0.39 0.69 -4.21
N LYS A 168 -0.70 1.98 -4.10
CA LYS A 168 -2.07 2.50 -3.99
C LYS A 168 -2.37 3.52 -5.09
N LYS A 169 -3.66 3.65 -5.36
CA LYS A 169 -4.24 4.68 -6.23
C LYS A 169 -3.82 6.07 -5.75
N ASP A 170 -3.49 6.92 -6.73
CA ASP A 170 -3.24 8.37 -6.59
C ASP A 170 -2.17 8.79 -5.56
N ILE A 171 -1.21 7.90 -5.27
CA ILE A 171 -0.10 8.18 -4.36
C ILE A 171 1.19 7.53 -4.85
N GLY A 172 2.32 8.23 -4.78
CA GLY A 172 3.63 7.74 -5.20
C GLY A 172 4.34 6.87 -4.17
N ASP A 173 3.65 5.87 -3.59
CA ASP A 173 4.27 4.93 -2.64
C ASP A 173 4.56 3.59 -3.32
N PRO A 174 5.84 3.25 -3.61
CA PRO A 174 6.20 1.99 -4.25
C PRO A 174 6.38 0.83 -3.27
N ARG A 175 6.29 1.06 -1.96
CA ARG A 175 6.54 0.02 -0.95
C ARG A 175 5.52 -1.10 -1.09
N GLU A 176 6.01 -2.35 -1.08
CA GLU A 176 5.19 -3.55 -1.27
C GLU A 176 4.37 -3.58 -2.57
N SER A 177 4.71 -2.76 -3.57
CA SER A 177 4.00 -2.76 -4.84
C SER A 177 4.25 -4.06 -5.61
N PRO A 178 3.19 -4.76 -6.04
CA PRO A 178 3.30 -5.99 -6.81
C PRO A 178 3.83 -5.75 -8.24
N SER A 179 3.70 -4.52 -8.76
CA SER A 179 4.12 -4.14 -10.11
C SER A 179 5.59 -4.44 -10.35
N PHE A 180 6.46 -4.25 -9.33
CA PHE A 180 7.87 -4.58 -9.45
C PHE A 180 8.11 -6.07 -9.71
N LYS A 181 7.34 -6.94 -9.05
CA LYS A 181 7.45 -8.38 -9.24
C LYS A 181 6.92 -8.80 -10.61
N ILE A 182 5.81 -8.22 -11.05
CA ILE A 182 5.24 -8.44 -12.39
C ILE A 182 6.28 -8.07 -13.47
N ILE A 183 6.89 -6.88 -13.39
CA ILE A 183 7.93 -6.44 -14.32
C ILE A 183 9.10 -7.42 -14.34
N GLU A 184 9.63 -7.79 -13.16
CA GLU A 184 10.74 -8.75 -13.07
C GLU A 184 10.43 -10.09 -13.75
N LEU A 185 9.23 -10.63 -13.49
CA LEU A 185 8.81 -11.93 -14.03
C LEU A 185 8.57 -11.89 -15.54
N LEU A 186 8.01 -10.80 -16.07
CA LEU A 186 7.82 -10.59 -17.50
C LEU A 186 9.17 -10.46 -18.23
N GLU A 187 10.11 -9.69 -17.66
CA GLU A 187 11.46 -9.54 -18.23
C GLU A 187 12.23 -10.86 -18.20
N LYS A 188 12.08 -11.68 -17.14
CA LYS A 188 12.65 -13.03 -17.08
C LYS A 188 12.10 -13.96 -18.18
N LYS A 189 10.88 -13.73 -18.67
CA LYS A 189 10.31 -14.43 -19.82
C LYS A 189 10.73 -13.83 -21.17
N GLY A 190 11.58 -12.81 -21.18
CA GLY A 190 12.11 -12.15 -22.38
C GLY A 190 11.19 -11.07 -22.96
N ALA A 191 10.17 -10.62 -22.23
CA ALA A 191 9.34 -9.50 -22.67
C ALA A 191 10.09 -8.16 -22.53
N LYS A 192 9.74 -7.19 -23.39
CA LYS A 192 10.20 -5.80 -23.29
C LYS A 192 9.17 -5.01 -22.50
N VAL A 193 9.50 -4.69 -21.25
CA VAL A 193 8.55 -4.10 -20.31
C VAL A 193 8.89 -2.64 -20.04
N ASP A 194 7.93 -1.77 -20.35
CA ASP A 194 7.91 -0.37 -19.93
C ASP A 194 6.85 -0.19 -18.85
N TYR A 195 6.95 0.89 -18.09
CA TYR A 195 5.91 1.27 -17.14
C TYR A 195 5.54 2.74 -17.31
N ASN A 196 4.29 3.06 -16.98
CA ASN A 196 3.85 4.43 -16.75
C ASN A 196 3.23 4.51 -15.36
N ASP A 197 3.69 5.48 -14.59
CA ASP A 197 3.10 5.92 -13.33
C ASP A 197 3.35 7.42 -13.20
N PRO A 198 2.30 8.27 -13.16
CA PRO A 198 2.43 9.71 -12.98
C PRO A 198 3.01 10.14 -11.63
N TYR A 199 2.87 9.30 -10.60
CA TYR A 199 3.32 9.56 -9.24
C TYR A 199 4.73 9.02 -8.97
N ILE A 200 5.24 8.11 -9.82
CA ILE A 200 6.59 7.52 -9.71
C ILE A 200 7.34 7.70 -11.04
N PRO A 201 7.91 8.89 -11.31
CA PRO A 201 8.57 9.19 -12.59
C PRO A 201 9.84 8.38 -12.83
N GLU A 202 10.53 7.93 -11.78
CA GLU A 202 11.63 6.97 -11.86
C GLU A 202 11.53 5.91 -10.77
N THR A 203 12.02 4.71 -11.05
CA THR A 203 12.03 3.64 -10.05
C THR A 203 13.00 3.99 -8.90
N PRO A 204 12.56 3.94 -7.64
CA PRO A 204 13.45 4.19 -6.50
C PRO A 204 14.44 3.04 -6.35
N LYS A 205 15.57 3.31 -5.68
CA LYS A 205 16.51 2.26 -5.28
C LYS A 205 15.85 1.35 -4.24
N MET A 206 15.60 0.10 -4.61
CA MET A 206 15.04 -0.93 -3.72
C MET A 206 16.06 -2.05 -3.46
N ARG A 207 15.98 -2.68 -2.28
CA ARG A 207 16.86 -3.82 -1.94
C ARG A 207 16.53 -5.07 -2.77
N LYS A 208 15.24 -5.31 -3.03
CA LYS A 208 14.72 -6.52 -3.66
C LYS A 208 14.77 -6.48 -5.19
N PHE A 209 14.54 -5.30 -5.78
CA PHE A 209 14.46 -5.12 -7.23
C PHE A 209 15.58 -4.20 -7.70
N LYS A 210 16.40 -4.69 -8.65
CA LYS A 210 17.63 -4.03 -9.10
C LYS A 210 17.54 -3.50 -10.54
N PHE A 211 16.37 -3.04 -10.96
CA PHE A 211 16.20 -2.38 -12.26
C PHE A 211 15.97 -0.88 -12.10
N TYR A 212 16.56 -0.11 -12.99
CA TYR A 212 16.29 1.32 -13.13
C TYR A 212 15.46 1.53 -14.40
N LYS A 213 14.28 2.13 -14.25
CA LYS A 213 13.40 2.50 -15.37
C LYS A 213 12.82 3.89 -15.10
N LYS A 214 12.45 4.57 -16.19
CA LYS A 214 11.70 5.82 -16.14
C LYS A 214 10.28 5.59 -16.66
N SER A 215 9.33 6.30 -16.05
CA SER A 215 7.94 6.32 -16.45
C SER A 215 7.84 6.88 -17.86
N VAL A 216 7.27 6.11 -18.80
CA VAL A 216 7.08 6.56 -20.18
C VAL A 216 5.84 7.43 -20.28
N SER A 217 5.85 8.51 -21.05
CA SER A 217 4.62 9.26 -21.34
C SER A 217 3.69 8.42 -22.21
N ILE A 218 2.38 8.45 -21.92
CA ILE A 218 1.39 7.69 -22.66
C ILE A 218 0.48 8.61 -23.47
N ASP A 219 0.27 8.25 -24.72
CA ASP A 219 -0.70 8.84 -25.64
C ASP A 219 -1.28 7.72 -26.52
N LYS A 220 -2.21 8.08 -27.41
CA LYS A 220 -2.89 7.15 -28.33
C LYS A 220 -1.90 6.36 -29.20
N ASP A 221 -0.83 6.99 -29.67
CA ASP A 221 0.12 6.38 -30.60
C ASP A 221 1.14 5.51 -29.87
N VAL A 222 1.51 5.89 -28.65
CA VAL A 222 2.33 5.07 -27.75
C VAL A 222 1.58 3.81 -27.34
N ILE A 223 0.31 3.92 -26.94
CA ILE A 223 -0.53 2.78 -26.53
C ILE A 223 -0.60 1.71 -27.63
N LYS A 224 -0.77 2.11 -28.90
CA LYS A 224 -0.87 1.18 -30.05
C LYS A 224 0.40 0.35 -30.28
N LYS A 225 1.56 0.82 -29.80
CA LYS A 225 2.86 0.13 -30.00
C LYS A 225 3.00 -1.10 -29.09
N TYR A 226 2.25 -1.18 -28.01
CA TYR A 226 2.30 -2.29 -27.06
C TYR A 226 1.43 -3.46 -27.53
N ASP A 227 1.92 -4.67 -27.25
CA ASP A 227 1.19 -5.91 -27.50
C ASP A 227 0.19 -6.22 -26.37
N CYS A 228 0.51 -5.80 -25.14
CA CYS A 228 -0.34 -5.92 -23.96
C CYS A 228 -0.15 -4.72 -23.02
N ILE A 229 -1.24 -4.25 -22.42
CA ILE A 229 -1.23 -3.27 -21.33
C ILE A 229 -1.76 -3.94 -20.07
N ILE A 230 -1.04 -3.81 -18.96
CA ILE A 230 -1.45 -4.33 -17.65
C ILE A 230 -1.84 -3.15 -16.77
N ILE A 231 -3.07 -3.15 -16.23
CA ILE A 231 -3.49 -2.18 -15.24
C ILE A 231 -3.18 -2.74 -13.86
N ALA A 232 -2.04 -2.34 -13.29
CA ALA A 232 -1.60 -2.77 -11.97
C ALA A 232 -2.06 -1.82 -10.85
N THR A 233 -2.31 -0.54 -11.17
CA THR A 233 -2.86 0.46 -10.25
C THR A 233 -3.90 1.33 -10.95
N ASP A 234 -5.07 1.47 -10.35
CA ASP A 234 -6.19 2.26 -10.87
C ASP A 234 -6.03 3.75 -10.52
N HIS A 235 -5.10 4.45 -11.19
CA HIS A 235 -4.96 5.90 -10.98
C HIS A 235 -6.11 6.68 -11.64
N SER A 236 -6.63 7.69 -10.94
CA SER A 236 -7.75 8.52 -11.43
C SER A 236 -7.41 9.32 -12.69
N CYS A 237 -6.12 9.60 -12.91
CA CYS A 237 -5.66 10.39 -14.05
C CYS A 237 -5.61 9.61 -15.38
N TYR A 238 -5.84 8.29 -15.38
CA TYR A 238 -5.83 7.52 -16.61
C TYR A 238 -7.12 7.69 -17.40
N ASP A 239 -6.99 8.02 -18.68
CA ASP A 239 -8.10 7.95 -19.62
C ASP A 239 -8.30 6.50 -20.08
N TYR A 240 -9.16 5.79 -19.35
CA TYR A 240 -9.50 4.40 -19.63
C TYR A 240 -10.20 4.21 -20.98
N LYS A 241 -10.93 5.22 -21.48
CA LYS A 241 -11.59 5.11 -22.78
C LYS A 241 -10.55 5.14 -23.89
N MET A 242 -9.63 6.11 -23.85
CA MET A 242 -8.49 6.18 -24.75
C MET A 242 -7.66 4.90 -24.72
N LEU A 243 -7.40 4.38 -23.52
CA LEU A 243 -6.65 3.14 -23.34
C LEU A 243 -7.31 1.97 -24.07
N VAL A 244 -8.58 1.71 -23.77
CA VAL A 244 -9.29 0.55 -24.34
C VAL A 244 -9.50 0.68 -25.85
N ASP A 245 -9.73 1.89 -26.36
CA ASP A 245 -9.93 2.11 -27.80
C ASP A 245 -8.66 1.90 -28.64
N ASN A 246 -7.48 2.07 -28.04
CA ASN A 246 -6.20 2.05 -28.76
C ASN A 246 -5.34 0.82 -28.42
N ALA A 247 -5.62 0.13 -27.31
CA ALA A 247 -4.86 -1.04 -26.87
C ALA A 247 -5.24 -2.30 -27.65
N LYS A 248 -4.24 -3.09 -28.03
CA LYS A 248 -4.47 -4.42 -28.62
C LYS A 248 -5.09 -5.37 -27.60
N LEU A 249 -4.51 -5.43 -26.41
CA LEU A 249 -4.92 -6.26 -25.27
C LEU A 249 -4.71 -5.47 -23.99
N VAL A 250 -5.69 -5.56 -23.09
CA VAL A 250 -5.62 -5.02 -21.72
C VAL A 250 -5.85 -6.16 -20.74
N VAL A 251 -4.94 -6.33 -19.79
CA VAL A 251 -5.10 -7.21 -18.64
C VAL A 251 -5.36 -6.32 -17.43
N ASP A 252 -6.61 -6.34 -16.95
CA ASP A 252 -7.08 -5.50 -15.87
C ASP A 252 -7.06 -6.28 -14.55
N THR A 253 -6.07 -5.98 -13.70
CA THR A 253 -5.90 -6.61 -12.38
C THR A 253 -6.55 -5.81 -11.25
N ARG A 254 -7.38 -4.80 -11.59
CA ARG A 254 -8.02 -3.89 -10.63
C ARG A 254 -9.51 -3.73 -10.85
N ASN A 255 -10.04 -4.34 -11.92
CA ASN A 255 -11.38 -4.08 -12.43
C ASN A 255 -11.61 -2.58 -12.74
N ALA A 256 -10.54 -1.85 -13.05
CA ALA A 256 -10.56 -0.41 -13.26
C ALA A 256 -11.43 -0.03 -14.48
N ILE A 257 -11.36 -0.81 -15.56
CA ILE A 257 -12.14 -0.53 -16.78
C ILE A 257 -13.63 -0.62 -16.50
N PHE A 258 -14.06 -1.69 -15.82
CA PHE A 258 -15.47 -1.87 -15.52
C PHE A 258 -15.97 -0.82 -14.52
N ASN A 259 -15.17 -0.50 -13.50
CA ASN A 259 -15.54 0.50 -12.50
C ASN A 259 -15.73 1.89 -13.11
N ASN A 260 -14.86 2.29 -14.05
CA ASN A 260 -14.88 3.63 -14.65
C ASN A 260 -15.79 3.73 -15.88
N LEU A 261 -15.91 2.68 -16.72
CA LEU A 261 -16.68 2.74 -17.97
C LEU A 261 -18.01 1.96 -17.92
N LYS A 262 -18.27 1.22 -16.84
CA LYS A 262 -19.47 0.39 -16.62
C LYS A 262 -19.80 -0.53 -17.80
N LYS A 263 -18.77 -0.99 -18.52
CA LYS A 263 -18.88 -1.78 -19.75
C LYS A 263 -17.72 -2.77 -19.88
N ASN A 264 -18.02 -3.95 -20.44
CA ASN A 264 -17.03 -4.93 -20.83
C ASN A 264 -16.59 -4.72 -22.29
N PHE A 265 -15.32 -4.96 -22.56
CA PHE A 265 -14.73 -4.79 -23.89
C PHE A 265 -14.03 -6.07 -24.32
N LYS A 266 -14.09 -6.39 -25.62
CA LYS A 266 -13.53 -7.65 -26.16
C LYS A 266 -12.02 -7.76 -26.00
N ASN A 267 -11.32 -6.63 -25.96
CA ASN A 267 -9.87 -6.56 -25.79
C ASN A 267 -9.42 -6.45 -24.32
N VAL A 268 -10.36 -6.47 -23.36
CA VAL A 268 -10.07 -6.38 -21.93
C VAL A 268 -10.30 -7.73 -21.27
N VAL A 269 -9.31 -8.21 -20.55
CA VAL A 269 -9.32 -9.47 -19.81
C VAL A 269 -9.11 -9.17 -18.34
N LYS A 270 -9.95 -9.74 -17.48
CA LYS A 270 -9.81 -9.62 -16.02
C LYS A 270 -8.78 -10.62 -15.50
N ALA A 271 -7.98 -10.18 -14.54
CA ALA A 271 -6.93 -10.96 -13.91
C ALA A 271 -6.75 -10.58 -12.44
#